data_AF-A0A6G3D666-F1
#
_entry.id   AF-A0A6G3D666-F1
#
_cell.length_a   1.000
_cell.length_b   1.000
_cell.length_c   1.000
_cell.angle_alpha   90.00
_cell.angle_beta   90.00
_cell.angle_gamma   90.00
#
_symmetry.space_group_name_H-M   'P 1'
#
loop_
_entity.id
_entity.type
_entity.pdbx_description
1 polymer ?
#
loop_
_entity_poly.entity_id
_entity_poly.type
_entity_poly.pdbx_seq_one_letter_code
_entity_poly.pdbx_strand_id
1 'polypeptide(L)' 'GNEDGAHHVISEIGGGLADIGYTIPGQAWTYWHLGPGPGPDFLDDERGHDWSVSTGRAMASNLVHAARALDAMPLPAPPS' A
#
# COMPACT_ATOMS: atom_id res chain seq x y z
N GLY A 1 -5.02 -11.09 -3.95
CA GLY A 1 -5.74 -11.68 -5.08
C GLY A 1 -4.74 -12.47 -5.85
N ASN A 2 -5.03 -13.72 -6.18
CA ASN A 2 -4.02 -14.65 -6.65
C ASN A 2 -3.48 -14.34 -8.08
N GLU A 3 -4.28 -13.68 -8.92
CA GLU A 3 -3.99 -13.58 -10.36
C GLU A 3 -3.43 -12.23 -10.84
N ASP A 4 -4.14 -11.12 -10.66
CA ASP A 4 -3.73 -9.80 -11.15
C ASP A 4 -4.60 -8.68 -10.52
N GLY A 5 -4.17 -7.42 -10.64
CA GLY A 5 -4.99 -6.25 -10.32
C GLY A 5 -4.57 -5.47 -9.08
N ALA A 6 -3.52 -5.90 -8.37
CA ALA A 6 -3.06 -5.24 -7.15
C ALA A 6 -2.77 -3.75 -7.39
N HIS A 7 -2.00 -3.41 -8.43
CA HIS A 7 -1.68 -2.02 -8.76
C HIS A 7 -2.89 -1.20 -9.18
N HIS A 8 -3.87 -1.81 -9.85
CA HIS A 8 -5.12 -1.14 -10.20
C HIS A 8 -5.90 -0.79 -8.93
N VAL A 9 -6.13 -1.75 -8.03
CA VAL A 9 -6.81 -1.52 -6.74
C VAL A 9 -6.08 -0.50 -5.89
N ILE A 10 -4.74 -0.57 -5.83
CA ILE A 10 -3.90 0.43 -5.12
C ILE A 10 -4.11 1.82 -5.70
N SER A 11 -4.19 1.96 -7.02
CA SER A 11 -4.36 3.25 -7.68
C SER A 11 -5.75 3.84 -7.43
N GLU A 12 -6.80 3.02 -7.53
CA GLU A 12 -8.19 3.45 -7.29
C GLU A 12 -8.42 3.86 -5.83
N ILE A 13 -8.00 3.01 -4.88
CA ILE A 13 -8.12 3.33 -3.45
C ILE A 13 -7.24 4.53 -3.10
N GLY A 14 -6.00 4.56 -3.60
CA GLY A 14 -5.07 5.66 -3.35
C GLY A 14 -5.58 7.00 -3.87
N GLY A 15 -6.13 7.01 -5.09
CA GLY A 15 -6.78 8.20 -5.67
C GLY A 15 -7.95 8.68 -4.82
N GLY A 16 -8.89 7.78 -4.48
CA GLY A 16 -10.05 8.14 -3.66
C GLY A 16 -9.69 8.63 -2.25
N LEU A 17 -8.64 8.08 -1.63
CA LEU A 17 -8.13 8.55 -0.34
C LEU A 17 -7.48 9.94 -0.45
N ALA A 18 -6.74 10.20 -1.53
CA ALA A 18 -6.13 11.50 -1.78
C ALA A 18 -7.19 12.60 -1.93
N ASP A 19 -8.30 12.31 -2.62
CA ASP A 19 -9.41 13.25 -2.83
C ASP A 19 -10.06 13.74 -1.52
N ILE A 20 -10.03 12.91 -0.47
CA ILE A 20 -10.60 13.25 0.85
C ILE A 20 -9.53 13.65 1.89
N GLY A 21 -8.30 13.90 1.45
CA GLY A 21 -7.26 14.54 2.26
C GLY A 21 -6.31 13.59 2.99
N TYR A 22 -6.28 12.29 2.65
CA TYR A 22 -5.21 11.42 3.16
C TYR A 22 -3.88 11.74 2.47
N THR A 23 -2.81 11.73 3.26
CA THR A 23 -1.44 11.75 2.73
C THR A 23 -0.90 10.34 2.61
N ILE A 24 -0.49 9.93 1.41
CA ILE A 24 -0.01 8.59 1.11
C ILE A 24 1.47 8.67 0.72
N PRO A 25 2.42 8.18 1.55
CA PRO A 25 3.84 8.17 1.18
C PRO A 25 4.14 7.15 0.08
N GLY A 26 5.32 7.25 -0.54
CA GLY A 26 5.77 6.24 -1.50
C GLY A 26 5.84 4.83 -0.88
N GLN A 27 5.56 3.80 -1.69
CA GLN A 27 5.52 2.39 -1.23
C GLN A 27 4.62 2.20 0.01
N ALA A 28 3.42 2.81 0.02
CA ALA A 28 2.41 2.65 1.07
C ALA A 28 1.48 1.44 0.85
N TRP A 29 1.99 0.39 0.22
CA TRP A 29 1.22 -0.80 -0.12
C TRP A 29 2.09 -2.05 -0.06
N THR A 30 1.43 -3.18 0.10
CA THR A 30 1.97 -4.52 -0.10
C THR A 30 0.85 -5.38 -0.67
N TYR A 31 1.22 -6.45 -1.37
CA TYR A 31 0.25 -7.41 -1.88
C TYR A 31 0.90 -8.78 -2.01
N TRP A 32 0.11 -9.73 -2.48
CA TRP A 32 0.58 -11.04 -2.92
C TRP A 32 -0.18 -11.46 -4.17
N HIS A 33 0.55 -11.98 -5.16
CA HIS A 33 0.03 -12.69 -6.33
C HIS A 33 1.13 -13.61 -6.87
N LEU A 34 0.75 -14.63 -7.65
CA LEU A 34 1.70 -15.54 -8.30
C LEU A 34 1.86 -15.27 -9.81
N GLY A 35 1.19 -14.22 -10.30
CA GLY A 35 1.19 -13.83 -11.70
C GLY A 35 -0.12 -14.26 -12.37
N PRO A 36 -0.24 -14.04 -13.70
CA PRO A 36 -1.49 -14.26 -14.40
C PRO A 36 -1.89 -15.74 -14.43
N GLY A 37 -3.17 -16.01 -14.21
CA GLY A 37 -3.77 -17.33 -14.32
C GLY A 37 -3.97 -18.08 -12.98
N PRO A 38 -4.82 -19.12 -12.98
CA PRO A 38 -5.36 -19.66 -11.74
C PRO A 38 -4.26 -20.31 -10.92
N GLY A 39 -4.43 -20.26 -9.60
CA GLY A 39 -3.43 -20.74 -8.66
C GLY A 39 -3.95 -20.79 -7.22
N PRO A 40 -3.08 -21.15 -6.28
CA PRO A 40 -3.44 -21.27 -4.88
C PRO A 40 -3.67 -19.89 -4.25
N ASP A 41 -4.43 -19.87 -3.15
CA ASP A 41 -4.51 -18.68 -2.33
C ASP A 41 -3.29 -18.54 -1.42
N PHE A 42 -3.08 -17.34 -0.89
CA PHE A 42 -1.97 -17.01 0.02
C PHE A 42 -1.85 -18.00 1.20
N LEU A 43 -2.98 -18.51 1.70
CA LEU A 43 -3.00 -19.43 2.85
C LEU A 43 -2.63 -20.88 2.49
N ASP A 44 -2.64 -21.21 1.20
CA ASP A 44 -2.42 -22.58 0.71
C ASP A 44 -1.03 -22.75 0.06
N ASP A 45 -0.24 -21.67 -0.04
CA ASP A 45 1.07 -21.66 -0.70
C ASP A 45 2.00 -20.60 -0.10
N GLU A 46 3.25 -20.97 0.15
CA GLU A 46 4.29 -20.12 0.75
C GLU A 46 5.04 -19.25 -0.28
N ARG A 47 4.91 -19.56 -1.58
CA ARG A 47 5.63 -18.82 -2.64
C ARG A 47 5.27 -17.35 -2.60
N GLY A 48 6.28 -16.47 -2.64
CA GLY A 48 6.06 -15.02 -2.66
C GLY A 48 5.74 -14.39 -1.30
N HIS A 49 5.60 -15.16 -0.22
CA HIS A 49 5.37 -14.61 1.13
C HIS A 49 6.50 -13.69 1.57
N ASP A 50 7.75 -14.05 1.33
CA ASP A 50 8.92 -13.22 1.68
C ASP A 50 8.84 -11.83 1.04
N TRP A 51 8.34 -11.73 -0.19
CA TRP A 51 8.16 -10.46 -0.87
C TRP A 51 7.05 -9.63 -0.23
N SER A 52 5.90 -10.24 0.07
CA SER A 52 4.80 -9.58 0.78
C SER A 52 5.20 -9.12 2.18
N VAL A 53 5.96 -9.94 2.92
CA VAL A 53 6.49 -9.58 4.24
C VAL A 53 7.49 -8.43 4.13
N SER A 54 8.42 -8.49 3.18
CA SER A 54 9.43 -7.43 2.98
C SER A 54 8.78 -6.09 2.60
N THR A 55 7.89 -6.10 1.61
CA THR A 55 7.16 -4.89 1.19
C THR A 55 6.19 -4.40 2.26
N GLY A 56 5.56 -5.30 3.01
CA GLY A 56 4.72 -4.95 4.17
C GLY A 56 5.50 -4.23 5.28
N ARG A 57 6.74 -4.66 5.56
CA ARG A 57 7.63 -3.96 6.50
C ARG A 57 8.05 -2.58 5.98
N ALA A 58 8.37 -2.48 4.70
CA ALA A 58 8.69 -1.19 4.07
C ALA A 58 7.50 -0.23 4.13
N MET A 59 6.30 -0.70 3.77
CA MET A 59 5.04 0.03 3.87
C MET A 59 4.80 0.53 5.30
N ALA A 60 4.88 -0.36 6.30
CA ALA A 60 4.68 0.02 7.69
C ALA A 60 5.68 1.09 8.15
N SER A 61 6.95 0.96 7.76
CA SER A 61 7.98 1.96 8.05
C SER A 61 7.62 3.31 7.43
N ASN A 62 7.26 3.35 6.15
CA ASN A 62 6.95 4.60 5.45
C ASN A 62 5.72 5.29 6.03
N LEU A 63 4.66 4.52 6.33
CA LEU A 63 3.42 5.04 6.92
C LEU A 63 3.66 5.65 8.31
N VAL A 64 4.38 4.95 9.19
CA VAL A 64 4.66 5.44 10.55
C VAL A 64 5.51 6.71 10.51
N HIS A 65 6.52 6.79 9.66
CA HIS A 65 7.37 7.98 9.57
C HIS A 65 6.65 9.15 8.91
N ALA A 66 5.80 8.91 7.90
CA ALA A 66 4.97 9.96 7.30
C ALA A 66 3.96 10.52 8.32
N ALA A 67 3.29 9.64 9.07
CA ALA A 67 2.36 10.06 10.12
C ALA A 67 3.06 10.91 11.20
N ARG A 68 4.25 10.49 11.66
CA ARG A 68 5.05 11.27 12.63
C ARG A 68 5.49 12.62 12.07
N ALA A 69 5.86 12.68 10.79
CA ALA A 69 6.24 13.93 10.15
C ALA A 69 5.05 14.91 10.06
N LEU A 70 3.87 14.42 9.71
CA LEU A 70 2.64 15.22 9.67
C LEU A 70 2.15 15.65 11.05
N ASP A 71 2.33 14.80 12.08
CA ASP A 71 2.03 15.17 13.46
C ASP A 71 2.95 16.30 13.96
N ALA A 72 4.25 16.22 13.63
CA ALA A 72 5.22 17.24 13.99
C ALA A 72 5.04 18.55 13.21
N MET A 73 4.65 18.48 11.93
CA MET A 73 4.41 19.62 11.07
C MET A 73 3.19 19.38 10.19
N PRO A 74 1.98 19.70 10.69
CA PRO A 74 0.75 19.51 9.94
C PRO A 74 0.74 20.33 8.66
N LEU A 75 0.06 19.80 7.62
CA LEU A 75 -0.23 20.60 6.42
C LEU A 75 -1.07 21.82 6.83
N PRO A 76 -0.68 23.04 6.43
CA PRO A 76 -1.48 24.21 6.71
C PRO A 76 -2.79 24.15 5.92
N ALA A 77 -3.77 24.93 6.35
CA ALA A 77 -4.97 25.16 5.54
C ALA A 77 -4.56 25.66 4.14
N PRO A 78 -5.22 25.19 3.06
CA PRO A 78 -4.96 25.68 1.71
C PRO A 78 -5.06 27.21 1.65
N PRO A 79 -4.22 27.87 0.82
CA PRO A 79 -4.33 29.30 0.61
C PRO A 79 -5.71 29.66 0.04
N SER A 80 -6.24 30.79 0.50
CA SER A 80 -7.49 31.41 0.01
C SER A 80 -7.33 32.08 -1.33
#